data_AF-A0A1I1FBU0-F1
#
_entry.id   AF-A0A1I1FBU0-F1
#
_cell.length_a   1.000
_cell.length_b   1.000
_cell.length_c   1.000
_cell.angle_alpha   90.00
_cell.angle_beta   90.00
_cell.angle_gamma   90.00
#
_symmetry.space_group_name_H-M   'P 1'
#
loop_
_entity.id
_entity.type
_entity.pdbx_description
1 polymer ?
#
loop_
_entity_poly.entity_id
_entity_poly.type
_entity_poly.pdbx_seq_one_letter_code
_entity_poly.pdbx_strand_id
1 'polypeptide(L)'
;MRDDAPGAFDVDESVIEGMQAWGAPPEELAKAREQMAKAEPVADAETFGVYAENIPVVNAFFSLRTQWQYAGMAGQRMGFNYAGVISWLALNFRPRRRRALMADLQLMESAVLAADHEQRKKEE
;
A
#
# COMPACT_ATOMS: atom_id res chain seq x y z
N MET A 1 -8.04 18.15 -5.80
CA MET A 1 -8.00 18.57 -4.38
C MET A 1 -9.04 17.75 -3.67
N ARG A 2 -8.65 16.68 -2.97
CA ARG A 2 -9.53 16.00 -2.01
C ARG A 2 -9.40 16.79 -0.71
N ASP A 3 -10.52 17.27 -0.19
CA ASP A 3 -10.61 17.90 1.12
C ASP A 3 -10.46 16.82 2.20
N ASP A 4 -9.22 16.46 2.53
CA ASP A 4 -8.93 15.61 3.69
C ASP A 4 -8.95 16.48 4.94
N ALA A 5 -10.15 16.70 5.50
CA ALA A 5 -10.29 17.30 6.83
C ALA A 5 -9.70 16.35 7.89
N PRO A 6 -8.86 16.83 8.82
CA PRO A 6 -8.28 15.99 9.86
C PRO A 6 -9.40 15.50 10.79
N GLY A 7 -9.69 14.20 10.74
CA GLY A 7 -10.73 13.55 11.55
C GLY A 7 -11.80 12.77 10.75
N ALA A 8 -11.68 12.69 9.43
CA ALA A 8 -12.50 11.78 8.63
C ALA A 8 -12.05 10.32 8.87
N PHE A 9 -12.66 9.66 9.84
CA PHE A 9 -12.58 8.20 10.00
C PHE A 9 -13.75 7.58 9.24
N ASP A 10 -13.48 6.51 8.50
CA ASP A 10 -14.54 5.74 7.87
C ASP A 10 -15.43 5.13 8.96
N VAL A 11 -16.74 5.33 8.83
CA VAL A 11 -17.72 4.79 9.78
C VAL A 11 -17.90 3.32 9.49
N ASP A 12 -17.20 2.49 10.27
CA ASP A 12 -17.33 1.03 10.25
C ASP A 12 -18.20 0.53 11.41
N GLU A 13 -18.44 -0.79 11.44
CA GLU A 13 -19.26 -1.42 12.47
C GLU A 13 -18.70 -1.21 13.89
N SER A 14 -17.38 -1.15 14.05
CA SER A 14 -16.73 -0.91 15.34
C SER A 14 -16.96 0.52 15.87
N VAL A 15 -17.04 1.50 14.97
CA VAL A 15 -17.37 2.89 15.30
C VAL A 15 -18.82 2.99 15.77
N ILE A 16 -19.76 2.31 15.10
CA ILE A 16 -21.19 2.29 15.47
C ILE A 16 -21.39 1.61 16.83
N GLU A 17 -20.71 0.50 17.09
CA GLU A 17 -20.71 -0.18 18.38
C GLU A 17 -20.16 0.71 19.50
N GLY A 18 -19.06 1.43 19.23
CA GLY A 18 -18.50 2.44 20.14
C GLY A 18 -19.51 3.54 20.44
N MET A 19 -20.15 4.12 19.42
CA MET A 19 -21.19 5.14 19.61
C MET A 19 -22.35 4.64 20.47
N GLN A 20 -22.79 3.39 20.26
CA GLN A 20 -23.85 2.79 21.06
C GLN A 20 -23.42 2.56 22.51
N ALA A 21 -22.20 2.07 22.75
CA ALA A 21 -21.66 1.85 24.08
C ALA A 21 -21.50 3.15 24.89
N TRP A 22 -21.24 4.26 24.21
CA TRP A 22 -21.14 5.60 24.81
C TRP A 22 -22.48 6.35 24.89
N GLY A 23 -23.59 5.69 24.54
CA GLY A 23 -24.94 6.24 24.70
C GLY A 23 -25.31 7.29 23.66
N ALA A 24 -24.76 7.22 22.45
CA ALA A 24 -25.13 8.11 21.37
C ALA A 24 -26.64 8.06 21.07
N PRO A 25 -27.27 9.20 20.73
CA PRO A 25 -28.68 9.25 20.37
C PRO A 25 -29.01 8.33 19.19
N PRO A 26 -30.23 7.75 19.13
CA PRO A 26 -30.63 6.84 18.06
C PRO A 26 -30.59 7.49 16.67
N GLU A 27 -30.78 8.81 16.58
CA GLU A 27 -30.67 9.56 15.33
C GLU A 27 -29.23 9.60 14.79
N GLU A 28 -28.24 9.69 15.67
CA GLU A 28 -26.82 9.70 15.28
C GLU A 28 -26.36 8.30 14.86
N LEU A 29 -26.86 7.25 15.53
CA LEU A 29 -26.63 5.86 15.11
C LEU A 29 -27.27 5.56 13.75
N ALA A 30 -28.44 6.11 13.46
CA ALA A 30 -29.11 5.95 12.17
C ALA A 30 -28.33 6.64 11.05
N LYS A 31 -27.83 7.86 11.27
CA LYS A 31 -26.96 8.57 10.32
C LYS A 31 -25.66 7.81 10.06
N ALA A 32 -25.03 7.28 11.10
CA ALA A 32 -23.81 6.49 11.00
C ALA A 32 -24.03 5.21 10.17
N ARG A 33 -25.15 4.49 10.39
CA ARG A 33 -25.54 3.32 9.58
C ARG A 33 -25.83 3.68 8.12
N GLU A 34 -26.49 4.82 7.89
CA GLU A 34 -26.75 5.30 6.53
C GLU A 34 -25.46 5.70 5.81
N GLN A 35 -24.49 6.30 6.53
CA GLN A 35 -23.16 6.58 6.02
C GLN A 35 -22.39 5.30 5.69
N MET A 36 -22.41 4.29 6.57
CA MET A 36 -21.81 2.97 6.31
C MET A 36 -22.45 2.28 5.09
N ALA A 37 -23.76 2.38 4.91
CA ALA A 37 -24.47 1.79 3.77
C ALA A 37 -24.21 2.54 2.45
N LYS A 38 -23.87 3.83 2.51
CA LYS A 38 -23.49 4.66 1.35
C LYS A 38 -22.00 4.67 1.07
N ALA A 39 -21.18 4.26 2.03
CA ALA A 39 -19.77 4.03 1.79
C ALA A 39 -19.71 2.95 0.71
N GLU A 40 -19.14 3.31 -0.45
CA GLU A 40 -18.75 2.29 -1.41
C GLU A 40 -17.86 1.31 -0.64
N PRO A 41 -18.12 -0.01 -0.73
CA PRO A 41 -17.20 -0.96 -0.14
C PRO A 41 -15.83 -0.60 -0.69
N VAL A 42 -14.89 -0.28 0.21
CA VAL A 42 -13.48 -0.18 -0.17
C VAL A 42 -13.22 -1.49 -0.87
N ALA A 43 -13.07 -1.44 -2.20
CA ALA A 43 -13.04 -2.63 -3.03
C ALA A 43 -12.09 -3.60 -2.35
N ASP A 44 -12.65 -4.72 -1.89
CA ASP A 44 -12.02 -5.66 -0.97
C ASP A 44 -10.59 -5.84 -1.45
N ALA A 45 -9.64 -5.17 -0.79
CA ALA A 45 -8.27 -5.12 -1.30
C ALA A 45 -7.81 -6.57 -1.22
N GLU A 46 -7.73 -7.23 -2.37
CA GLU A 46 -7.64 -8.68 -2.49
C GLU A 46 -6.54 -9.18 -1.54
N THR A 47 -6.97 -9.69 -0.37
CA THR A 47 -6.04 -9.92 0.73
C THR A 47 -5.35 -11.23 0.45
N PHE A 48 -4.06 -11.18 0.12
CA PHE A 48 -3.27 -12.35 -0.17
C PHE A 48 -2.27 -12.67 0.95
N GLY A 49 -2.10 -13.96 1.21
CA GLY A 49 -1.09 -14.44 2.13
C GLY A 49 0.31 -14.36 1.52
N VAL A 50 1.31 -14.01 2.33
CA VAL A 50 2.72 -14.09 1.97
C VAL A 50 3.35 -15.28 2.71
N TYR A 51 4.01 -16.18 1.98
CA TYR A 51 4.77 -17.27 2.58
C TYR A 51 5.82 -16.73 3.56
N ALA A 52 6.00 -17.37 4.70
CA ALA A 52 6.83 -16.86 5.80
C ALA A 52 8.28 -16.54 5.38
N GLU A 53 8.84 -17.34 4.47
CA GLU A 53 10.17 -17.14 3.89
C GLU A 53 10.30 -15.87 3.03
N ASN A 54 9.20 -15.38 2.47
CA ASN A 54 9.15 -14.20 1.61
C ASN A 54 8.89 -12.90 2.40
N ILE A 55 8.50 -12.99 3.68
CA ILE A 55 8.27 -11.81 4.52
C ILE A 55 9.46 -10.84 4.51
N PRO A 56 10.74 -11.29 4.63
CA PRO A 56 11.87 -10.37 4.63
C PRO A 56 12.02 -9.58 3.33
N VAL A 57 11.82 -10.20 2.16
CA VAL A 57 11.92 -9.49 0.88
C VAL A 57 10.73 -8.56 0.69
N VAL A 58 9.51 -8.99 1.02
CA VAL A 58 8.31 -8.14 0.92
C VAL A 58 8.44 -6.90 1.80
N ASN A 59 8.92 -7.05 3.03
CA ASN A 59 9.17 -5.91 3.92
C ASN A 59 10.28 -4.98 3.39
N ALA A 60 11.35 -5.56 2.82
CA ALA A 60 12.40 -4.77 2.19
C ALA A 60 11.86 -3.97 0.99
N PHE A 61 11.05 -4.60 0.15
CA PHE A 61 10.42 -3.97 -0.99
C PHE A 61 9.54 -2.77 -0.58
N PHE A 62 8.69 -2.93 0.45
CA PHE A 62 7.89 -1.82 0.98
C PHE A 62 8.74 -0.70 1.58
N SER A 63 9.87 -1.05 2.22
CA SER A 63 10.80 -0.07 2.78
C SER A 63 11.47 0.80 1.70
N LEU A 64 11.62 0.27 0.48
CA LEU A 64 12.26 0.92 -0.65
C LEU A 64 11.29 1.71 -1.55
N ARG A 65 10.04 1.92 -1.11
CA ARG A 65 9.02 2.67 -1.88
C ARG A 65 9.46 4.06 -2.35
N THR A 66 10.36 4.71 -1.62
CA THR A 66 10.87 6.06 -1.95
C THR A 66 12.05 6.03 -2.91
N GLN A 67 12.57 4.85 -3.25
CA GLN A 67 13.76 4.69 -4.07
C GLN A 67 13.45 4.46 -5.55
N TRP A 68 12.18 4.54 -5.95
CA TRP A 68 11.79 4.45 -7.36
C TRP A 68 12.21 5.69 -8.13
N GLN A 69 12.76 5.46 -9.31
CA GLN A 69 13.05 6.48 -10.30
C GLN A 69 11.85 6.62 -11.24
N TYR A 70 11.52 7.86 -11.55
CA TYR A 70 10.42 8.22 -12.42
C TYR A 70 10.92 9.07 -13.59
N ALA A 71 10.30 8.94 -14.76
CA ALA A 71 10.65 9.67 -15.97
C ALA A 71 9.41 10.16 -16.71
N GLY A 72 9.59 11.17 -17.56
CA GLY A 72 8.52 11.76 -18.37
C GLY A 72 7.55 12.64 -17.56
N MET A 73 6.71 13.37 -18.28
CA MET A 73 5.75 14.32 -17.67
C MET A 73 4.62 13.63 -16.91
N ALA A 74 4.28 12.39 -17.29
CA ALA A 74 3.28 11.58 -16.62
C ALA A 74 3.81 10.84 -15.37
N GLY A 75 5.10 10.97 -15.04
CA GLY A 75 5.69 10.31 -13.88
C GLY A 75 5.77 8.79 -14.03
N GLN A 76 6.24 8.30 -15.17
CA GLN A 76 6.38 6.86 -15.42
C GLN A 76 7.46 6.27 -14.54
N ARG A 77 7.12 5.22 -13.79
CA ARG A 77 8.10 4.43 -13.02
C ARG A 77 9.03 3.68 -13.97
N MET A 78 10.34 3.83 -13.76
CA MET A 78 11.38 3.24 -14.62
C MET A 78 12.12 2.07 -13.96
N GLY A 79 12.27 2.11 -12.63
CA GLY A 79 13.06 1.16 -11.88
C GLY A 79 13.53 1.73 -10.54
N PHE A 80 14.22 0.92 -9.76
CA PHE A 80 14.85 1.32 -8.53
C PHE A 80 16.14 2.10 -8.79
N ASN A 81 16.38 3.10 -7.94
CA ASN A 81 17.72 3.66 -7.77
C ASN A 81 18.63 2.63 -7.08
N TYR A 82 19.33 1.82 -7.88
CA TYR A 82 20.18 0.75 -7.36
C TYR A 82 21.26 1.21 -6.37
N ALA A 83 21.80 2.42 -6.52
CA ALA A 83 22.76 2.95 -5.55
C ALA A 83 22.12 3.13 -4.16
N GLY A 84 20.88 3.64 -4.13
CA GLY A 84 20.09 3.78 -2.90
C GLY A 84 19.75 2.41 -2.31
N VAL A 85 19.31 1.45 -3.13
CA VAL A 85 19.01 0.08 -2.70
C VAL A 85 20.23 -0.62 -2.10
N ILE A 86 21.38 -0.55 -2.78
CA ILE A 86 22.64 -1.14 -2.30
C ILE A 86 23.05 -0.52 -0.95
N SER A 87 22.92 0.80 -0.81
CA SER A 87 23.24 1.50 0.43
C SER A 87 22.31 1.08 1.57
N TRP A 88 21.01 0.97 1.29
CA TRP A 88 20.03 0.50 2.27
C TRP A 88 20.26 -0.96 2.67
N LEU A 89 20.57 -1.85 1.71
CA LEU A 89 20.94 -3.24 1.99
C LEU A 89 22.22 -3.35 2.82
N ALA A 90 23.18 -2.43 2.61
CA ALA A 90 24.42 -2.38 3.38
C ALA A 90 24.18 -2.06 4.85
N LEU A 91 23.21 -1.19 5.15
CA LEU A 91 22.85 -0.78 6.51
C LEU A 91 21.98 -1.81 7.25
N ASN A 92 21.05 -2.46 6.55
CA ASN A 92 20.01 -3.28 7.20
C ASN A 92 20.31 -4.78 7.20
N PHE A 93 21.21 -5.26 6.33
CA PHE A 93 21.45 -6.70 6.17
C PHE A 93 22.93 -7.09 6.21
N ARG A 94 23.17 -8.31 6.70
CA ARG A 94 24.49 -8.96 6.69
C ARG A 94 24.96 -9.19 5.25
N PRO A 95 26.26 -9.00 4.93
CA PRO A 95 26.80 -9.14 3.57
C PRO A 95 26.39 -10.41 2.84
N ARG A 96 26.38 -11.56 3.53
CA ARG A 96 26.01 -12.86 2.96
C ARG A 96 24.56 -12.93 2.44
N ARG A 97 23.63 -12.13 2.97
CA ARG A 97 22.22 -12.12 2.56
C ARG A 97 21.91 -11.10 1.46
N ARG A 98 22.78 -10.11 1.25
CA ARG A 98 22.51 -8.97 0.36
C ARG A 98 22.30 -9.41 -1.09
N ARG A 99 23.11 -10.34 -1.59
CA ARG A 99 23.03 -10.79 -2.99
C ARG A 99 21.72 -11.52 -3.29
N ALA A 100 21.28 -12.39 -2.39
CA ALA A 100 19.99 -13.09 -2.54
C ALA A 100 18.82 -12.10 -2.51
N LEU A 101 18.78 -11.24 -1.47
CA LEU A 101 17.74 -10.21 -1.36
C LEU A 101 17.73 -9.24 -2.55
N MET A 102 18.90 -8.90 -3.09
CA MET A 102 18.99 -8.06 -4.28
C MET A 102 18.33 -8.71 -5.49
N ALA A 103 18.55 -10.01 -5.70
CA ALA A 103 17.92 -10.76 -6.79
C ALA A 103 16.38 -10.81 -6.61
N ASP A 104 15.91 -11.07 -5.39
CA ASP A 104 14.48 -11.11 -5.11
C ASP A 104 13.81 -9.72 -5.29
N LEU A 105 14.50 -8.64 -4.91
CA LEU A 105 14.04 -7.27 -5.15
C LEU A 105 13.97 -6.93 -6.64
N GLN A 106 14.93 -7.39 -7.44
CA GLN A 106 14.89 -7.22 -8.91
C GLN A 106 13.72 -7.99 -9.54
N LEU A 107 13.39 -9.17 -9.01
CA LEU A 107 12.21 -9.91 -9.43
C LEU A 107 10.93 -9.11 -9.15
N MET A 108 10.77 -8.59 -7.94
CA MET A 108 9.61 -7.75 -7.60
C MET A 108 9.54 -6.47 -8.43
N GLU A 109 10.68 -5.82 -8.68
CA GLU A 109 10.77 -4.66 -9.56
C GLU A 109 10.25 -4.97 -10.97
N SER A 110 10.70 -6.07 -11.56
CA SER A 110 10.26 -6.48 -12.90
C SER A 110 8.76 -6.73 -12.98
N ALA A 111 8.18 -7.35 -11.94
CA ALA A 111 6.75 -7.62 -11.86
C ALA A 111 5.93 -6.32 -11.79
N VAL A 112 6.40 -5.33 -11.03
CA VAL A 112 5.76 -4.01 -10.95
C VAL A 112 5.78 -3.29 -12.29
N LEU A 113 6.93 -3.27 -12.97
CA LEU A 113 7.03 -2.62 -14.28
C LEU A 113 6.14 -3.28 -15.34
N ALA A 114 6.00 -4.61 -15.28
CA ALA A 114 5.06 -5.34 -16.12
C ALA A 114 3.61 -4.95 -15.83
N ALA A 115 3.20 -4.90 -14.55
CA ALA A 115 1.87 -4.47 -14.15
C ALA A 115 1.57 -3.01 -14.56
N ASP A 116 2.51 -2.08 -14.36
CA ASP A 116 2.38 -0.67 -14.77
C ASP A 116 2.22 -0.55 -16.30
N HIS A 117 2.87 -1.42 -17.07
CA HIS A 117 2.71 -1.47 -18.52
C HIS A 117 1.35 -2.04 -18.94
N GLU A 118 0.86 -3.08 -18.26
CA GLU A 118 -0.48 -3.62 -18.51
C GLU A 118 -1.60 -2.62 -18.17
N GLN A 119 -1.46 -1.86 -17.08
CA GLN A 119 -2.45 -0.84 -16.71
C GLN A 119 -2.54 0.27 -17.76
N ARG A 120 -1.40 0.78 -18.24
CA ARG A 120 -1.39 1.80 -19.31
C ARG A 120 -2.07 1.32 -20.59
N LYS A 121 -1.87 0.06 -20.98
CA LYS A 121 -2.55 -0.52 -22.15
C LYS A 121 -4.07 -0.63 -21.99
N LYS A 122 -4.59 -0.62 -20.76
CA LYS A 122 -6.04 -0.64 -20.50
C LYS A 122 -6.63 0.78 -20.49
N GLU A 123 -5.81 1.80 -20.29
CA GLU A 123 -6.21 3.21 -20.23
C GLU A 123 -6.17 3.89 -21.61
N GLU A 124 -5.47 3.30 -22.59
CA GLU A 124 -5.43 3.70 -24.01
C GLU A 124 -6.58 3.09 -24.84
#